data_AF-A0A0S2S3R7-F1
#
_entry.id   AF-A0A0S2S3R7-F1
#
_cell.length_a   1.000
_cell.length_b   1.000
_cell.length_c   1.000
_cell.angle_alpha   90.00
_cell.angle_beta   90.00
_cell.angle_gamma   90.00
#
_symmetry.space_group_name_H-M   'P 1'
#
loop_
_entity.id
_entity.type
_entity.pdbx_description
1 polymer ?
#
loop_
_entity_poly.entity_id
_entity_poly.type
_entity_poly.pdbx_seq_one_letter_code
_entity_poly.pdbx_strand_id
1 'polypeptide(L)' 'MAADHCYRCVVEFGDIRMTFPIYSPRQLTRGELRALAIEQAVQNANDTGHNVTAADMKPVGFNYEGAYENGD' A
#
# COMPACT_ATOMS: atom_id res chain seq x y z
N MET A 1 -6.50 -1.10 23.19
CA MET A 1 -5.88 -0.29 22.13
C MET A 1 -5.98 -1.10 20.85
N ALA A 2 -6.50 -0.54 19.76
CA ALA A 2 -6.56 -1.28 18.50
C ALA A 2 -5.14 -1.31 17.92
N ALA A 3 -4.54 -2.50 17.83
CA ALA A 3 -3.28 -2.66 17.14
C ALA A 3 -3.57 -2.70 15.64
N ASP A 4 -2.98 -1.77 14.88
CA ASP A 4 -3.16 -1.72 13.44
C ASP A 4 -2.20 -2.72 12.77
N HIS A 5 -2.75 -3.62 11.98
CA HIS A 5 -2.00 -4.51 11.10
C HIS A 5 -1.30 -3.68 10.03
N CYS A 6 0.02 -3.76 9.99
CA CYS A 6 0.84 -3.04 9.02
C CYS A 6 1.37 -3.99 7.94
N TYR A 7 1.24 -3.52 6.71
CA TYR A 7 1.67 -4.22 5.52
C TYR A 7 2.57 -3.33 4.69
N ARG A 8 3.80 -3.79 4.46
CA ARG A 8 4.71 -3.14 3.52
C ARG A 8 4.33 -3.54 2.10
N CYS A 9 3.77 -2.60 1.37
CA CYS A 9 3.32 -2.78 0.00
C CYS A 9 4.36 -2.23 -0.96
N VAL A 10 4.61 -2.97 -2.03
CA VAL A 10 5.52 -2.58 -3.10
C VAL A 10 4.73 -2.56 -4.39
N VAL A 11 4.69 -1.39 -5.03
CA VAL A 11 4.01 -1.17 -6.31
C VAL A 11 4.98 -0.53 -7.29
N GLU A 12 5.02 -1.05 -8.50
CA GLU A 12 5.81 -0.51 -9.60
C GLU A 12 4.90 0.21 -10.59
N PHE A 13 5.37 1.33 -11.12
CA PHE A 13 4.76 2.03 -12.25
C PHE A 13 5.90 2.55 -13.14
N GLY A 14 5.90 2.16 -14.42
CA GLY A 14 7.03 2.41 -15.31
C GLY A 14 8.33 1.83 -14.73
N ASP A 15 9.34 2.69 -14.59
CA ASP A 15 10.64 2.39 -13.95
C ASP A 15 10.70 2.77 -12.47
N ILE A 16 9.59 3.24 -11.89
CA ILE A 16 9.52 3.71 -10.50
C ILE A 16 8.97 2.60 -9.61
N ARG A 17 9.71 2.30 -8.54
CA ARG A 17 9.28 1.37 -7.49
C ARG A 17 8.91 2.13 -6.22
N MET A 18 7.62 2.13 -5.91
CA MET A 18 7.07 2.73 -4.71
C MET A 18 6.94 1.69 -3.61
N THR A 19 7.42 2.02 -2.42
CA THR A 19 7.25 1.18 -1.22
C THR A 19 6.62 2.03 -0.13
N PHE A 20 5.49 1.58 0.40
CA PHE A 20 4.75 2.32 1.42
C PHE A 20 4.01 1.37 2.37
N PRO A 21 3.81 1.77 3.64
CA PRO A 21 3.04 0.99 4.59
C PRO A 21 1.53 1.19 4.37
N ILE A 22 0.76 0.11 4.54
CA ILE A 22 -0.70 0.14 4.67
C ILE A 22 -1.05 -0.34 6.06
N TYR A 23 -1.79 0.48 6.80
CA TYR A 23 -2.28 0.17 8.13
C TYR A 23 -3.76 -0.21 8.06
N SER A 24 -4.16 -1.25 8.79
CA SER A 24 -5.55 -1.67 8.87
C SER A 24 -5.90 -2.20 10.26
N PRO A 25 -7.08 -1.88 10.80
CA PRO A 25 -7.51 -2.37 12.12
C PRO A 25 -7.85 -3.87 12.12
N ARG A 26 -7.84 -4.53 10.95
CA ARG A 26 -8.05 -5.97 10.80
C ARG A 26 -7.04 -6.57 9.84
N GLN A 27 -6.85 -7.88 9.93
CA GLN A 27 -6.03 -8.59 8.97
C GLN A 27 -6.69 -8.55 7.58
N LEU A 28 -5.97 -8.03 6.59
CA LEU A 28 -6.42 -7.95 5.21
C LEU A 28 -5.95 -9.15 4.40
N THR A 29 -6.79 -9.58 3.47
CA THR A 29 -6.40 -10.57 2.46
C THR A 29 -5.48 -9.94 1.42
N ARG A 30 -4.74 -10.77 0.68
CA ARG A 30 -3.87 -10.30 -0.41
C ARG A 30 -4.65 -9.55 -1.51
N GLY A 31 -5.92 -9.90 -1.73
CA GLY A 31 -6.78 -9.20 -2.69
C GLY A 31 -7.17 -7.79 -2.23
N GLU A 32 -7.55 -7.65 -0.96
CA GLU A 32 -7.85 -6.35 -0.35
C GLU A 32 -6.61 -5.46 -0.31
N LEU A 33 -5.46 -6.00 0.12
CA LEU A 33 -4.18 -5.28 0.10
C LEU A 33 -3.80 -4.82 -1.30
N ARG A 34 -4.09 -5.64 -2.32
CA ARG A 34 -3.80 -5.30 -3.70
C ARG A 34 -4.61 -4.09 -4.17
N ALA A 35 -5.90 -4.05 -3.87
CA ALA A 35 -6.74 -2.91 -4.21
C ALA A 35 -6.24 -1.64 -3.52
N LEU A 36 -6.06 -1.69 -2.20
CA LEU A 36 -5.61 -0.54 -1.39
C LEU A 36 -4.22 -0.04 -1.82
N ALA A 37 -3.29 -0.93 -2.12
CA ALA A 37 -1.97 -0.53 -2.57
C ALA A 37 -2.00 0.13 -3.95
N ILE A 38 -2.83 -0.36 -4.87
CA ILE A 38 -2.98 0.30 -6.16
C ILE A 38 -3.58 1.70 -5.98
N GLU A 39 -4.64 1.85 -5.18
CA GLU A 39 -5.27 3.14 -4.92
C GLU A 39 -4.28 4.14 -4.30
N GLN A 40 -3.54 3.73 -3.27
CA GLN A 40 -2.54 4.58 -2.63
C GLN A 40 -1.39 4.92 -3.57
N ALA A 41 -0.91 3.96 -4.38
CA ALA A 41 0.14 4.21 -5.37
C ALA A 41 -0.29 5.20 -6.44
N VAL A 42 -1.54 5.11 -6.91
CA VAL A 42 -2.13 6.08 -7.85
C VAL A 42 -2.19 7.47 -7.22
N GLN A 43 -2.67 7.58 -5.97
CA GLN A 43 -2.71 8.88 -5.29
C GLN A 43 -1.30 9.47 -5.13
N ASN A 44 -0.33 8.68 -4.64
CA ASN A 44 1.05 9.15 -4.44
C ASN A 44 1.72 9.59 -5.76
N ALA A 45 1.49 8.84 -6.84
CA ALA A 45 2.03 9.18 -8.16
C ALA A 45 1.36 10.45 -8.72
N ASN A 46 0.04 10.59 -8.60
CA ASN A 46 -0.66 11.81 -9.02
C ASN A 46 -0.27 13.04 -8.19
N ASP A 47 -0.08 12.90 -6.89
CA ASP A 47 0.38 13.98 -5.99
C ASP A 47 1.78 14.48 -6.36
N THR A 48 2.64 13.57 -6.85
CA THR A 48 3.98 13.91 -7.38
C THR A 48 3.97 14.40 -8.83
N GLY A 49 2.78 14.61 -9.41
CA GLY A 49 2.60 15.18 -10.74
C GLY A 49 2.59 14.17 -11.89
N HIS A 50 2.57 12.86 -11.59
CA HIS A 50 2.42 11.81 -12.60
C HIS A 50 0.94 11.52 -12.85
N ASN A 51 0.43 11.77 -14.06
CA ASN A 51 -0.96 11.46 -14.42
C ASN A 51 -1.14 9.97 -14.75
N VAL A 52 -1.39 9.16 -13.73
CA VAL A 52 -1.44 7.69 -13.83
C VAL A 52 -2.74 7.12 -13.30
N THR A 53 -3.09 5.92 -13.77
CA THR A 53 -4.30 5.20 -13.37
C THR A 53 -3.97 3.86 -12.72
N ALA A 54 -4.98 3.20 -12.16
CA ALA A 54 -4.84 1.88 -11.57
C ALA A 54 -4.31 0.82 -12.55
N ALA A 55 -4.56 0.99 -13.86
CA ALA A 55 -4.08 0.07 -14.89
C ALA A 55 -2.56 0.16 -15.11
N ASP A 56 -1.96 1.29 -14.76
CA ASP A 56 -0.52 1.53 -14.89
C ASP A 56 0.28 0.94 -13.72
N MET A 57 -0.41 0.53 -12.65
CA MET A 57 0.18 0.04 -11.41
C MET A 57 0.37 -1.48 -11.41
N LYS A 58 1.57 -1.90 -11.04
CA LYS A 58 1.97 -3.30 -10.89
C LYS A 58 2.29 -3.59 -9.42
N PRO A 59 1.36 -4.17 -8.66
CA PRO A 59 1.66 -4.61 -7.29
C PRO A 59 2.64 -5.79 -7.33
N VAL A 60 3.83 -5.58 -6.76
CA VAL A 60 4.95 -6.53 -6.78
C VAL A 60 4.96 -7.40 -5.53
N GLY A 61 4.65 -6.81 -4.38
CA GLY A 61 4.81 -7.50 -3.10
C GLY A 61 3.97 -6.89 -1.99
N PHE A 62 3.52 -7.77 -1.09
CA PHE A 62 2.82 -7.44 0.13
C PHE A 62 3.48 -8.22 1.26
N ASN A 63 4.20 -7.55 2.14
CA ASN A 63 4.80 -8.16 3.32
C ASN A 63 4.06 -7.71 4.56
N TYR A 64 3.63 -8.65 5.40
CA TYR A 64 3.04 -8.31 6.69
C TYR A 64 4.16 -8.05 7.70
N GLU A 65 4.23 -6.83 8.24
CA GLU A 65 5.31 -6.42 9.16
C GLU A 65 4.91 -6.65 10.63
N GLY A 66 3.62 -6.85 10.92
CA GLY A 66 3.11 -7.08 12.27
C GLY A 66 1.95 -6.15 12.61
N ALA A 67 1.42 -6.29 13.83
CA ALA A 67 0.45 -5.36 14.39
C ALA A 67 1.23 -4.34 15.24
N TYR A 68 1.12 -3.06 14.90
CA TYR A 68 1.74 -1.99 15.68
C TYR A 68 0.70 -1.46 16.68
N GLU A 69 1.07 -1.43 17.96
CA GLU A 69 0.30 -0.70 18.96
C GLU A 69 0.60 0.79 18.77
N ASN A 70 -0.40 1.58 18.38
CA ASN A 70 -0.30 3.03 18.50
C ASN A 70 -0.24 3.35 19.99
N GLY A 71 0.97 3.62 20.48
CA GLY A 71 1.24 3.96 21.88
C GLY A 71 0.52 5.26 22.26
N ASP A 72 -0.17 5.21 23.40
CA ASP A 72 -0.85 6.30 24.08
C ASP A 72 0.10 7.43 24.50
#